data_AF-A0A731WFF8-F1
#
_entry.id   AF-A0A731WFF8-F1
#
_cell.length_a   1.000
_cell.length_b   1.000
_cell.length_c   1.000
_cell.angle_alpha   90.00
_cell.angle_beta   90.00
_cell.angle_gamma   90.00
#
_symmetry.space_group_name_H-M   'P 1'
#
loop_
_entity.id
_entity.type
_entity.pdbx_description
1 polymer ?
#
loop_
_entity_poly.entity_id
_entity_poly.type
_entity_poly.pdbx_seq_one_letter_code
_entity_poly.pdbx_strand_id
1 'polypeptide(L)'
;RHTLNKISQDNRYSNYIVAELVIPPEVGGFWMRELGLYDDEGTLIAVANMAESYKPELAEGSGRAQTCRMVIIVSSVESVTLSIDSTMVMATQDYVDDRLAEHEKSRRHPDATLKEKGFTQLSNATDSESETLAATPKAVKAAYDLADAKYTAQDATTTRKGIVQLSSVTDSNDENQASTPKAVKIAMDNANKRLAKERNLADLTNIQKARQSLQLGNSATLNVGTTPDTVAAGDDARIITTKKAIDDTQNGLGAQPVMWVSSADDLSSLPSGARRFASNKAPATILPVNDYVFLEVIAKRDCVDGCAVLITDSIGNTWIGARWDATNGSGFTWRPLMSCPPGVPLPWPSDTIPAGYALMQGQAFDKNVYPLLAIAYPSGTIPDMRGWTIKGKPVSGRAVLSQELDGNKSHSHSARAQDTDLGMKTTSSFDYGTKSSDTTGGHNHSAGGLYGGDSIGGKTRVQRDGNNQLTSWNGDHAHTTWIGPHEHSVYIGPHGHVVIVDADGNAETTVRNIAFNYIVRLA
;
A
#
# COMPACT_ATOMS: atom_id res chain seq x y z
N ARG A 1 49.78 14.26 -60.15
CA ARG A 1 49.94 15.71 -60.35
C ARG A 1 51.03 16.18 -59.40
N HIS A 2 51.96 17.03 -59.81
CA HIS A 2 53.05 17.55 -58.95
C HIS A 2 53.18 19.06 -59.12
N THR A 3 53.64 19.74 -58.07
CA THR A 3 53.81 21.19 -58.02
C THR A 3 54.99 21.66 -58.87
N LEU A 4 54.82 22.74 -59.62
CA LEU A 4 55.88 23.35 -60.44
C LEU A 4 57.03 23.87 -59.59
N ASN A 5 58.28 23.63 -60.00
CA ASN A 5 59.48 24.14 -59.34
C ASN A 5 59.79 25.58 -59.73
N LYS A 6 59.52 25.90 -61.00
CA LYS A 6 59.76 27.21 -61.56
C LYS A 6 58.72 27.49 -62.62
N ILE A 7 58.14 28.68 -62.54
CA ILE A 7 57.46 29.30 -63.66
C ILE A 7 58.18 30.61 -63.93
N SER A 8 58.62 30.82 -65.17
CA SER A 8 59.31 32.04 -65.54
C SER A 8 59.01 32.39 -66.97
N GLN A 9 58.99 33.69 -67.26
CA GLN A 9 59.02 34.19 -68.63
C GLN A 9 60.38 33.87 -69.25
N ASP A 10 60.40 33.45 -70.50
CA ASP A 10 61.67 33.17 -71.18
C ASP A 10 62.42 34.49 -71.46
N ASN A 11 63.70 34.54 -71.09
CA ASN A 11 64.53 35.75 -71.25
C ASN A 11 64.75 36.16 -72.72
N ARG A 12 64.41 35.31 -73.71
CA ARG A 12 64.56 35.62 -75.15
C ARG A 12 63.24 35.90 -75.86
N TYR A 13 62.13 35.29 -75.45
CA TYR A 13 60.81 35.47 -76.09
C TYR A 13 59.76 35.80 -75.03
N SER A 14 59.34 37.07 -75.00
CA SER A 14 58.48 37.61 -73.94
C SER A 14 57.07 37.01 -73.91
N ASN A 15 56.57 36.44 -75.00
CA ASN A 15 55.24 35.82 -75.05
C ASN A 15 55.24 34.34 -74.61
N TYR A 16 56.39 33.78 -74.22
CA TYR A 16 56.51 32.38 -73.83
C TYR A 16 56.62 32.27 -72.31
N ILE A 17 55.68 31.54 -71.73
CA ILE A 17 55.73 31.15 -70.32
C ILE A 17 56.30 29.74 -70.27
N VAL A 18 57.37 29.56 -69.52
CA VAL A 18 57.96 28.25 -69.33
C VAL A 18 57.62 27.74 -67.94
N ALA A 19 56.86 26.66 -67.92
CA ALA A 19 56.51 25.92 -66.73
C ALA A 19 57.42 24.70 -66.63
N GLU A 20 58.27 24.68 -65.60
CA GLU A 20 59.27 23.63 -65.38
C GLU A 20 58.94 22.82 -64.12
N LEU A 21 58.61 21.55 -64.35
CA LEU A 21 58.41 20.57 -63.30
C LEU A 21 59.60 19.61 -63.28
N VAL A 22 60.29 19.56 -62.15
CA VAL A 22 61.30 18.54 -61.90
C VAL A 22 60.63 17.42 -61.11
N ILE A 23 60.41 16.27 -61.74
CA ILE A 23 59.89 15.09 -61.04
C ILE A 23 61.08 14.40 -60.33
N PRO A 24 61.10 14.35 -58.99
CA PRO A 24 62.20 13.76 -58.25
C PRO A 24 62.34 12.26 -58.53
N PRO A 25 63.52 11.65 -58.27
CA PRO A 25 63.80 10.25 -58.60
C PRO A 25 62.85 9.24 -57.95
N GLU A 26 62.31 9.60 -56.81
CA GLU A 26 61.50 8.79 -55.90
C GLU A 26 60.09 8.51 -56.44
N VAL A 27 59.62 9.30 -57.42
CA VAL A 27 58.29 9.13 -58.03
C VAL A 27 58.45 8.58 -59.46
N GLY A 28 57.86 7.40 -59.72
CA GLY A 28 57.93 6.69 -61.00
C GLY A 28 57.01 5.46 -61.05
N GLY A 29 57.23 4.57 -62.02
CA GLY A 29 56.44 3.34 -62.23
C GLY A 29 55.33 3.48 -63.28
N PHE A 30 55.36 4.56 -64.08
CA PHE A 30 54.29 4.89 -65.02
C PHE A 30 54.81 5.36 -66.37
N TRP A 31 54.04 5.03 -67.42
CA TRP A 31 54.24 5.57 -68.75
C TRP A 31 53.66 6.97 -68.84
N MET A 32 54.50 7.92 -69.22
CA MET A 32 54.08 9.29 -69.50
C MET A 32 53.81 9.43 -71.00
N ARG A 33 52.64 9.93 -71.34
CA ARG A 33 52.17 10.12 -72.73
C ARG A 33 51.64 11.52 -72.98
N GLU A 34 51.17 12.19 -71.94
CA GLU A 34 50.61 13.53 -72.02
C GLU A 34 50.99 14.32 -70.76
N LEU A 35 51.21 15.62 -70.92
CA LEU A 35 51.42 16.58 -69.83
C LEU A 35 50.22 17.51 -69.77
N GLY A 36 49.62 17.61 -68.59
CA GLY A 36 48.57 18.59 -68.30
C GLY A 36 49.05 19.58 -67.25
N LEU A 37 48.92 20.87 -67.53
CA LEU A 37 49.10 21.93 -66.54
C LEU A 37 47.78 22.28 -65.91
N TYR A 38 47.76 22.30 -64.59
CA TYR A 38 46.58 22.63 -63.81
C TYR A 38 46.87 23.88 -63.00
N ASP A 39 45.84 24.70 -62.79
CA ASP A 39 45.86 25.73 -61.76
C ASP A 39 45.65 25.12 -60.36
N ASP A 40 45.66 25.98 -59.35
CA ASP A 40 45.47 25.65 -57.94
C ASP A 40 44.05 25.14 -57.62
N GLU A 41 43.03 25.55 -58.38
CA GLU A 41 41.67 25.01 -58.31
C GLU A 41 41.51 23.66 -59.01
N GLY A 42 42.55 23.20 -59.72
CA GLY A 42 42.59 21.90 -60.38
C GLY A 42 41.96 21.87 -61.77
N THR A 43 41.68 23.03 -62.37
CA THR A 43 41.24 23.22 -63.76
C THR A 43 42.44 23.03 -64.69
N LEU A 44 42.25 22.28 -65.78
CA LEU A 44 43.30 22.05 -66.78
C LEU A 44 43.49 23.30 -67.64
N ILE A 45 44.62 23.99 -67.50
CA ILE A 45 44.97 25.22 -68.22
C ILE A 45 45.54 24.92 -69.61
N ALA A 46 46.39 23.89 -69.70
CA ALA A 46 47.04 23.52 -70.95
C ALA A 46 47.32 22.02 -70.98
N VAL A 47 47.23 21.41 -72.16
CA VAL A 47 47.63 20.02 -72.39
C VAL A 47 48.62 19.95 -73.55
N ALA A 48 49.65 19.12 -73.39
CA ALA A 48 50.65 18.85 -74.40
C ALA A 48 50.84 17.33 -74.55
N ASN A 49 50.87 16.86 -75.80
CA ASN A 49 51.28 15.49 -76.10
C ASN A 49 52.80 15.37 -75.90
N MET A 50 53.26 14.27 -75.30
CA MET A 50 54.67 13.89 -75.29
C MET A 50 54.88 12.50 -75.88
N ALA A 51 56.04 12.28 -76.49
CA ALA A 51 56.43 10.93 -76.91
C ALA A 51 56.36 9.97 -75.71
N GLU A 52 55.79 8.78 -75.93
CA GLU A 52 55.60 7.79 -74.88
C GLU A 52 56.95 7.44 -74.22
N SER A 53 57.11 7.85 -72.95
CA SER A 53 58.34 7.69 -72.18
C SER A 53 58.02 7.04 -70.85
N TYR A 54 58.71 5.95 -70.52
CA TYR A 54 58.57 5.30 -69.22
C TYR A 54 59.42 6.04 -68.17
N LYS A 55 58.80 6.47 -67.07
CA LYS A 55 59.51 6.96 -65.88
C LYS A 55 59.62 5.79 -64.90
N PRO A 56 60.76 5.11 -64.79
CA PRO A 56 60.92 4.01 -63.84
C PRO A 56 60.83 4.50 -62.40
N GLU A 57 60.28 3.65 -61.54
CA GLU A 57 60.30 3.86 -60.08
C GLU A 57 61.68 3.51 -59.53
N LEU A 58 62.09 4.13 -58.41
CA LEU A 58 63.40 3.90 -57.79
C LEU A 58 63.62 2.40 -57.46
N ALA A 59 62.54 1.66 -57.16
CA ALA A 59 62.55 0.22 -56.90
C ALA A 59 62.86 -0.66 -58.14
N GLU A 60 62.67 -0.15 -59.36
CA GLU A 60 62.98 -0.85 -60.61
C GLU A 60 64.46 -0.70 -61.01
N GLY A 61 65.29 -0.14 -60.13
CA GLY A 61 66.75 -0.07 -60.27
C GLY A 61 67.27 1.11 -61.11
N SER A 62 66.41 2.03 -61.56
CA SER A 62 66.82 3.18 -62.39
C SER A 62 66.03 4.47 -62.08
N GLY A 63 65.87 4.83 -60.81
CA GLY A 63 65.26 6.13 -60.48
C GLY A 63 66.17 7.30 -60.89
N ARG A 64 65.72 8.07 -61.88
CA ARG A 64 66.36 9.33 -62.33
C ARG A 64 65.39 10.47 -62.15
N ALA A 65 65.87 11.65 -61.76
CA ALA A 65 65.06 12.86 -61.81
C ALA A 65 64.81 13.22 -63.28
N GLN A 66 63.55 13.43 -63.66
CA GLN A 66 63.19 13.80 -65.02
C GLN A 66 62.55 15.17 -64.98
N THR A 67 63.14 16.10 -65.74
CA THR A 67 62.62 17.46 -65.86
C THR A 67 61.68 17.50 -67.05
N CYS A 68 60.41 17.79 -66.79
CA CYS A 68 59.41 18.01 -67.80
C CYS A 68 59.18 19.52 -67.90
N ARG A 69 59.46 20.06 -69.08
CA ARG A 69 59.31 21.50 -69.35
C ARG A 69 58.19 21.67 -70.37
N MET A 70 57.16 22.41 -69.99
CA MET A 70 56.06 22.76 -70.88
C MET A 70 56.14 24.25 -71.19
N VAL A 71 56.19 24.58 -72.48
CA VAL A 71 56.21 25.96 -72.95
C VAL A 71 54.81 26.31 -73.42
N ILE A 72 54.24 27.37 -72.84
CA ILE A 72 52.91 27.87 -73.19
C ILE A 72 53.11 29.22 -73.88
N ILE A 73 52.47 29.37 -75.03
CA ILE A 73 52.47 30.63 -75.76
C ILE A 73 51.18 31.35 -75.41
N VAL A 74 51.28 32.54 -74.84
CA VAL A 74 50.13 33.38 -74.49
C VAL A 74 50.17 34.67 -75.31
N SER A 75 49.00 35.21 -75.65
CA SER A 75 48.90 36.46 -76.41
C SER A 75 49.31 37.69 -75.60
N SER A 76 49.20 37.63 -74.26
CA SER A 76 49.75 38.63 -73.34
C SER A 76 50.11 37.97 -72.01
N VAL A 77 51.32 38.29 -71.52
CA VAL A 77 51.85 37.85 -70.23
C VAL A 77 51.45 38.78 -69.07
N GLU A 78 51.05 40.04 -69.34
CA GLU A 78 50.68 41.01 -68.29
C GLU A 78 49.37 40.64 -67.55
N SER A 79 48.46 39.92 -68.21
CA SER A 79 47.22 39.44 -67.58
C SER A 79 47.41 38.14 -66.78
N VAL A 80 48.62 37.58 -66.73
CA VAL A 80 48.93 36.31 -66.10
C VAL A 80 49.86 36.55 -64.91
N THR A 81 49.32 36.50 -63.69
CA THR A 81 50.12 36.59 -62.46
C THR A 81 50.82 35.26 -62.19
N LEU A 82 52.09 35.20 -62.59
CA LEU A 82 52.98 34.06 -62.39
C LEU A 82 53.50 34.05 -60.94
N SER A 83 52.76 33.41 -60.03
CA SER A 83 53.19 33.19 -58.66
C SER A 83 53.34 31.70 -58.42
N ILE A 84 54.50 31.29 -57.89
CA ILE A 84 54.68 29.96 -57.30
C ILE A 84 54.93 30.14 -55.81
N ASP A 85 54.39 29.24 -55.00
CA ASP A 85 54.86 29.09 -53.64
C ASP A 85 56.21 28.37 -53.67
N SER A 86 57.30 29.14 -53.60
CA SER A 86 58.66 28.61 -53.66
C SER A 86 59.14 28.04 -52.31
N THR A 87 58.32 28.07 -51.26
CA THR A 87 58.75 27.64 -49.90
C THR A 87 58.90 26.12 -49.77
N MET A 88 58.34 25.36 -50.71
CA MET A 88 58.38 23.89 -50.72
C MET A 88 59.15 23.31 -51.91
N VAL A 89 59.96 24.12 -52.61
CA VAL A 89 60.75 23.68 -53.78
C VAL A 89 62.23 24.01 -53.62
N MET A 90 63.07 23.19 -54.25
CA MET A 90 64.53 23.26 -54.15
C MET A 90 65.09 24.51 -54.88
N ALA A 91 65.88 25.35 -54.19
CA ALA A 91 66.46 26.61 -54.71
C ALA A 91 67.80 26.42 -55.46
N THR A 92 68.08 27.26 -56.47
CA THR A 92 69.29 27.20 -57.31
C THR A 92 70.47 27.97 -56.70
N GLN A 93 71.70 27.49 -56.91
CA GLN A 93 72.95 28.03 -56.33
C GLN A 93 73.16 29.54 -56.56
N ASP A 94 72.94 30.03 -57.79
CA ASP A 94 73.23 31.42 -58.18
C ASP A 94 72.50 32.49 -57.34
N TYR A 95 71.36 32.13 -56.74
CA TYR A 95 70.58 33.08 -55.93
C TYR A 95 71.26 33.45 -54.60
N VAL A 96 72.12 32.60 -54.05
CA VAL A 96 72.69 32.77 -52.69
C VAL A 96 73.86 33.75 -52.67
N ASP A 97 74.79 33.65 -53.63
CA ASP A 97 76.07 34.35 -53.58
C ASP A 97 75.93 35.88 -53.69
N ASP A 98 74.99 36.38 -54.50
CA ASP A 98 74.77 37.82 -54.71
C ASP A 98 74.35 38.56 -53.41
N ARG A 99 73.73 37.88 -52.44
CA ARG A 99 73.22 38.52 -51.22
C ARG A 99 74.27 38.78 -50.15
N LEU A 100 75.40 38.07 -50.15
CA LEU A 100 76.41 38.18 -49.08
C LEU A 100 77.29 39.43 -49.23
N ALA A 101 77.68 39.77 -50.47
CA ALA A 101 78.61 40.86 -50.77
C ALA A 101 78.07 42.26 -50.43
N GLU A 102 76.75 42.45 -50.44
CA GLU A 102 76.13 43.74 -50.08
C GLU A 102 76.21 44.05 -48.58
N HIS A 103 76.29 43.04 -47.71
CA HIS A 103 76.25 43.24 -46.26
C HIS A 103 77.54 43.86 -45.70
N GLU A 104 78.72 43.40 -46.15
CA GLU A 104 80.03 43.77 -45.58
C GLU A 104 80.41 45.25 -45.75
N LYS A 105 79.93 45.93 -46.80
CA LYS A 105 80.29 47.33 -47.10
C LYS A 105 79.49 48.36 -46.30
N SER A 106 78.56 47.94 -45.45
CA SER A 106 77.67 48.86 -44.73
C SER A 106 78.03 48.97 -43.24
N ARG A 107 78.12 50.21 -42.72
CA ARG A 107 78.01 50.49 -41.27
C ARG A 107 76.54 50.70 -40.86
N ARG A 108 75.64 50.01 -41.55
CA ARG A 108 74.20 50.01 -41.27
C ARG A 108 73.91 49.10 -40.09
N HIS A 109 74.50 49.43 -38.94
CA HIS A 109 74.11 48.88 -37.66
C HIS A 109 73.50 50.00 -36.81
N PRO A 110 72.42 49.72 -36.08
CA PRO A 110 71.79 50.69 -35.21
C PRO A 110 72.70 51.07 -34.02
N ASP A 111 72.43 52.23 -33.42
CA ASP A 111 73.07 52.64 -32.16
C ASP A 111 72.64 51.71 -31.02
N ALA A 112 73.52 51.56 -30.01
CA ALA A 112 73.21 50.69 -28.88
C ALA A 112 72.04 51.27 -28.09
N THR A 113 71.11 50.41 -27.71
CA THR A 113 70.02 50.74 -26.79
C THR A 113 70.12 49.85 -25.56
N LEU A 114 69.27 50.10 -24.56
CA LEU A 114 69.16 49.24 -23.38
C LEU A 114 68.73 47.80 -23.70
N LYS A 115 68.28 47.50 -24.93
CA LYS A 115 67.75 46.19 -25.33
C LYS A 115 68.53 45.56 -26.48
N GLU A 116 69.17 46.36 -27.32
CA GLU A 116 69.78 45.91 -28.56
C GLU A 116 71.21 46.40 -28.66
N LYS A 117 72.12 45.51 -29.10
CA LYS A 117 73.54 45.84 -29.26
C LYS A 117 73.72 46.80 -30.44
N GLY A 118 74.60 47.77 -30.26
CA GLY A 118 74.99 48.74 -31.28
C GLY A 118 76.23 49.53 -30.84
N PHE A 119 76.47 50.70 -31.42
CA PHE A 119 77.56 51.59 -31.00
C PHE A 119 77.11 52.67 -29.98
N THR A 120 78.00 53.14 -29.11
CA THR A 120 77.69 54.14 -28.03
C THR A 120 78.86 55.13 -27.82
N GLN A 121 78.58 56.34 -27.33
CA GLN A 121 79.56 57.36 -26.94
C GLN A 121 79.77 57.43 -25.40
N LEU A 122 80.87 58.01 -24.90
CA LEU A 122 81.25 58.01 -23.46
C LEU A 122 81.10 59.41 -22.78
N SER A 123 80.75 59.47 -21.48
CA SER A 123 80.57 60.71 -20.67
C SER A 123 81.22 60.66 -19.27
N ASN A 124 81.73 61.81 -18.79
CA ASN A 124 82.42 61.98 -17.49
C ASN A 124 81.57 62.65 -16.38
N ALA A 125 80.32 63.00 -16.62
CA ALA A 125 79.46 63.67 -15.63
C ALA A 125 78.93 62.70 -14.56
N THR A 126 78.82 63.15 -13.30
CA THR A 126 78.35 62.36 -12.14
C THR A 126 76.84 62.42 -11.93
N ASP A 127 76.18 63.32 -12.64
CA ASP A 127 74.76 63.68 -12.57
C ASP A 127 74.10 63.68 -13.96
N SER A 128 74.72 63.01 -14.94
CA SER A 128 74.19 62.92 -16.29
C SER A 128 72.93 62.06 -16.33
N GLU A 129 71.87 62.61 -16.93
CA GLU A 129 70.61 61.89 -17.20
C GLU A 129 70.56 61.25 -18.60
N SER A 130 71.65 61.34 -19.38
CA SER A 130 71.70 60.80 -20.74
C SER A 130 71.70 59.28 -20.76
N GLU A 131 70.69 58.67 -21.40
CA GLU A 131 70.59 57.22 -21.58
C GLU A 131 71.39 56.68 -22.78
N THR A 132 71.89 57.56 -23.64
CA THR A 132 72.64 57.20 -24.87
C THR A 132 74.16 57.28 -24.71
N LEU A 133 74.64 57.71 -23.53
CA LEU A 133 76.05 57.86 -23.23
C LEU A 133 76.44 56.92 -22.08
N ALA A 134 77.55 56.21 -22.23
CA ALA A 134 78.07 55.37 -21.15
C ALA A 134 78.98 56.18 -20.20
N ALA A 135 78.79 56.03 -18.90
CA ALA A 135 79.61 56.70 -17.88
C ALA A 135 81.04 56.15 -17.84
N THR A 136 82.01 57.03 -17.60
CA THR A 136 83.41 56.61 -17.39
C THR A 136 83.67 56.17 -15.94
N PRO A 137 84.74 55.39 -15.68
CA PRO A 137 85.15 55.04 -14.32
C PRO A 137 85.38 56.25 -13.40
N LYS A 138 85.77 57.40 -13.96
CA LYS A 138 85.96 58.65 -13.21
C LYS A 138 84.65 59.17 -12.62
N ALA A 139 83.57 59.16 -13.41
CA ALA A 139 82.24 59.55 -12.93
C ALA A 139 81.76 58.63 -11.78
N VAL A 140 81.97 57.32 -11.93
CA VAL A 140 81.55 56.34 -10.91
C VAL A 140 82.28 56.54 -9.59
N LYS A 141 83.60 56.82 -9.61
CA LYS A 141 84.36 57.03 -8.36
C LYS A 141 83.87 58.25 -7.58
N ALA A 142 83.62 59.36 -8.27
CA ALA A 142 83.15 60.58 -7.63
C ALA A 142 81.75 60.43 -6.99
N ALA A 143 80.86 59.62 -7.58
CA ALA A 143 79.56 59.32 -6.98
C ALA A 143 79.67 58.46 -5.70
N TYR A 144 80.64 57.54 -5.64
CA TYR A 144 80.87 56.69 -4.47
C TYR A 144 81.34 57.50 -3.25
N ASP A 145 82.32 58.38 -3.43
CA ASP A 145 82.89 59.19 -2.34
C ASP A 145 81.81 60.11 -1.70
N LEU A 146 80.83 60.59 -2.48
CA LEU A 146 79.71 61.38 -1.98
C LEU A 146 78.74 60.56 -1.11
N ALA A 147 78.55 59.27 -1.40
CA ALA A 147 77.65 58.40 -0.65
C ALA A 147 78.21 58.02 0.73
N ASP A 148 79.52 57.77 0.81
CA ASP A 148 80.20 57.36 2.04
C ASP A 148 80.14 58.46 3.13
N ALA A 149 80.27 59.73 2.74
CA ALA A 149 80.24 60.87 3.66
C ALA A 149 78.88 61.14 4.34
N LYS A 150 77.77 60.54 3.88
CA LYS A 150 76.41 60.77 4.41
C LYS A 150 75.93 59.74 5.44
N TYR A 151 76.74 58.74 5.79
CA TYR A 151 76.35 57.69 6.75
C TYR A 151 76.56 58.14 8.21
N THR A 152 75.49 58.55 8.91
CA THR A 152 75.48 58.78 10.37
C THR A 152 74.55 57.79 11.09
N ALA A 153 75.05 57.04 12.08
CA ALA A 153 74.23 56.10 12.86
C ALA A 153 73.22 56.85 13.75
N GLN A 154 71.93 56.51 13.64
CA GLN A 154 70.82 57.12 14.36
C GLN A 154 70.10 56.06 15.22
N ASP A 155 69.60 56.41 16.41
CA ASP A 155 68.86 55.48 17.27
C ASP A 155 67.51 55.07 16.65
N ALA A 156 67.11 53.81 16.86
CA ALA A 156 65.84 53.31 16.35
C ALA A 156 64.66 53.81 17.20
N THR A 157 63.51 53.98 16.55
CA THR A 157 62.22 54.19 17.20
C THR A 157 61.20 53.22 16.61
N THR A 158 60.00 53.16 17.19
CA THR A 158 58.88 52.34 16.66
C THR A 158 58.46 52.74 15.24
N THR A 159 58.91 53.89 14.71
CA THR A 159 58.58 54.39 13.37
C THR A 159 59.81 54.60 12.47
N ARG A 160 61.04 54.40 12.98
CA ARG A 160 62.28 54.65 12.23
C ARG A 160 63.36 53.62 12.56
N LYS A 161 64.00 53.07 11.53
CA LYS A 161 65.12 52.12 11.68
C LYS A 161 66.36 52.82 12.25
N GLY A 162 67.09 52.15 13.14
CA GLY A 162 68.31 52.65 13.79
C GLY A 162 68.99 51.60 14.68
N ILE A 163 69.87 52.03 15.58
CA ILE A 163 70.53 51.17 16.59
C ILE A 163 69.77 51.18 17.94
N VAL A 164 69.82 50.10 18.72
CA VAL A 164 69.07 49.91 20.00
C VAL A 164 69.95 49.23 21.06
N GLN A 165 69.78 49.60 22.34
CA GLN A 165 70.48 48.96 23.47
C GLN A 165 69.84 47.62 23.87
N LEU A 166 70.61 46.67 24.38
CA LEU A 166 70.12 45.35 24.78
C LEU A 166 69.88 45.25 26.29
N SER A 167 68.76 44.64 26.71
CA SER A 167 68.41 44.43 28.12
C SER A 167 68.01 42.99 28.44
N SER A 168 68.43 42.50 29.61
CA SER A 168 68.18 41.13 30.07
C SER A 168 67.17 41.03 31.22
N VAL A 169 66.51 42.13 31.57
CA VAL A 169 65.41 42.13 32.55
C VAL A 169 64.11 41.63 31.90
N THR A 170 63.20 41.08 32.69
CA THR A 170 61.98 40.40 32.19
C THR A 170 60.68 41.16 32.46
N ASP A 171 60.77 42.31 33.11
CA ASP A 171 59.67 43.16 33.57
C ASP A 171 59.92 44.65 33.21
N SER A 172 60.76 44.92 32.22
CA SER A 172 61.00 46.29 31.73
C SER A 172 59.76 46.87 31.07
N ASN A 173 59.54 48.17 31.29
CA ASN A 173 58.59 48.99 30.52
C ASN A 173 59.32 49.97 29.57
N ASP A 174 60.64 49.87 29.42
CA ASP A 174 61.44 50.73 28.53
C ASP A 174 61.32 50.30 27.07
N GLU A 175 60.89 51.21 26.20
CA GLU A 175 60.73 50.99 24.76
C GLU A 175 62.01 51.24 23.95
N ASN A 176 63.07 51.77 24.58
CA ASN A 176 64.35 52.07 23.92
C ASN A 176 65.36 50.92 24.01
N GLN A 177 64.93 49.76 24.51
CA GLN A 177 65.77 48.58 24.71
C GLN A 177 65.16 47.34 24.05
N ALA A 178 65.98 46.55 23.38
CA ALA A 178 65.58 45.24 22.87
C ALA A 178 65.88 44.14 23.88
N SER A 179 64.95 43.20 24.06
CA SER A 179 65.13 42.07 24.97
C SER A 179 66.16 41.08 24.44
N THR A 180 67.06 40.61 25.31
CA THR A 180 68.01 39.55 24.95
C THR A 180 67.35 38.17 24.93
N PRO A 181 67.93 37.17 24.22
CA PRO A 181 67.49 35.78 24.32
C PRO A 181 67.45 35.25 25.76
N LYS A 182 68.30 35.78 26.66
CA LYS A 182 68.29 35.43 28.09
C LYS A 182 67.00 35.90 28.78
N ALA A 183 66.57 37.14 28.54
CA ALA A 183 65.29 37.64 29.07
C ALA A 183 64.11 36.81 28.53
N VAL A 184 64.10 36.56 27.22
CA VAL A 184 63.05 35.75 26.57
C VAL A 184 63.01 34.34 27.14
N LYS A 185 64.18 33.71 27.35
CA LYS A 185 64.26 32.38 27.95
C LYS A 185 63.73 32.36 29.38
N ILE A 186 64.10 33.32 30.23
CA ILE A 186 63.61 33.38 31.62
C ILE A 186 62.08 33.57 31.65
N ALA A 187 61.54 34.45 30.81
CA ALA A 187 60.10 34.66 30.69
C ALA A 187 59.38 33.37 30.22
N MET A 188 59.93 32.68 29.22
CA MET A 188 59.40 31.42 28.71
C MET A 188 59.48 30.29 29.75
N ASP A 189 60.61 30.15 30.46
CA ASP A 189 60.77 29.17 31.54
C ASP A 189 59.74 29.42 32.67
N ASN A 190 59.47 30.69 33.00
CA ASN A 190 58.44 31.06 33.98
C ASN A 190 57.02 30.72 33.50
N ALA A 191 56.71 30.98 32.22
CA ALA A 191 55.42 30.62 31.63
C ALA A 191 55.22 29.10 31.61
N ASN A 192 56.23 28.34 31.17
CA ASN A 192 56.19 26.88 31.13
C ASN A 192 56.03 26.27 32.54
N LYS A 193 56.69 26.84 33.57
CA LYS A 193 56.50 26.41 34.97
C LYS A 193 55.08 26.63 35.49
N ARG A 194 54.38 27.67 35.02
CA ARG A 194 52.98 27.95 35.39
C ARG A 194 51.98 27.05 34.66
N LEU A 195 52.35 26.52 33.49
CA LEU A 195 51.49 25.64 32.67
C LEU A 195 51.83 24.14 32.82
N ALA A 196 52.75 23.80 33.72
CA ALA A 196 53.17 22.44 33.98
C ALA A 196 51.98 21.58 34.45
N LYS A 197 51.65 20.51 33.71
CA LYS A 197 50.47 19.67 33.95
C LYS A 197 50.45 19.05 35.35
N GLU A 198 51.63 18.73 35.87
CA GLU A 198 51.87 18.22 37.22
C GLU A 198 51.67 19.26 38.33
N ARG A 199 51.61 20.56 37.98
CA ARG A 199 51.33 21.66 38.92
C ARG A 199 49.93 22.26 38.74
N ASN A 200 49.13 21.77 37.78
CA ASN A 200 47.77 22.27 37.55
C ASN A 200 46.96 22.24 38.85
N LEU A 201 46.63 23.43 39.36
CA LEU A 201 45.86 23.64 40.60
C LEU A 201 46.59 23.29 41.90
N ALA A 202 47.89 22.94 41.85
CA ALA A 202 48.70 22.66 43.05
C ALA A 202 49.00 23.91 43.89
N ASP A 203 48.82 25.10 43.30
CA ASP A 203 48.96 26.41 43.92
C ASP A 203 47.65 26.92 44.57
N LEU A 204 46.55 26.17 44.46
CA LEU A 204 45.31 26.51 45.15
C LEU A 204 45.48 26.33 46.66
N THR A 205 45.61 27.45 47.37
CA THR A 205 45.71 27.49 48.84
C THR A 205 44.40 27.07 49.53
N ASN A 206 43.26 27.16 48.85
CA ASN A 206 41.97 26.69 49.34
C ASN A 206 41.18 26.00 48.24
N ILE A 207 41.39 24.68 48.12
CA ILE A 207 40.73 23.82 47.13
C ILE A 207 39.20 23.84 47.29
N GLN A 208 38.68 23.96 48.52
CA GLN A 208 37.24 23.99 48.78
C GLN A 208 36.57 25.25 48.21
N LYS A 209 37.17 26.42 48.43
CA LYS A 209 36.67 27.69 47.87
C LYS A 209 36.76 27.71 46.35
N ALA A 210 37.79 27.10 45.77
CA ALA A 210 37.92 26.96 44.31
C ALA A 210 36.78 26.10 43.72
N ARG A 211 36.46 24.94 44.32
CA ARG A 211 35.32 24.12 43.91
C ARG A 211 33.98 24.85 44.02
N GLN A 212 33.77 25.59 45.12
CA GLN A 212 32.56 26.40 45.31
C GLN A 212 32.43 27.52 44.27
N SER A 213 33.53 28.21 43.95
CA SER A 213 33.53 29.32 42.98
C SER A 213 33.22 28.83 41.55
N LEU A 214 33.63 27.60 41.23
CA LEU A 214 33.31 26.91 39.97
C LEU A 214 31.93 26.22 40.00
N GLN A 215 31.19 26.33 41.11
CA GLN A 215 29.88 25.68 41.31
C GLN A 215 29.91 24.15 41.12
N LEU A 216 31.05 23.53 41.42
CA LEU A 216 31.20 22.09 41.36
C LEU A 216 30.58 21.47 42.61
N GLY A 217 29.57 20.62 42.45
CA GLY A 217 28.89 19.93 43.55
C GLY A 217 29.75 18.84 44.21
N ASN A 218 29.13 18.08 45.13
CA ASN A 218 29.81 17.05 45.92
C ASN A 218 30.46 15.94 45.07
N SER A 219 30.00 15.72 43.83
CA SER A 219 30.63 14.77 42.90
C SER A 219 32.10 15.10 42.59
N ALA A 220 32.51 16.36 42.69
CA ALA A 220 33.90 16.79 42.47
C ALA A 220 34.85 16.47 43.63
N THR A 221 34.37 15.79 44.69
CA THR A 221 35.18 15.34 45.82
C THR A 221 35.33 13.83 45.87
N LEU A 222 34.63 13.08 45.01
CA LEU A 222 34.62 11.63 44.99
C LEU A 222 35.33 11.13 43.73
N ASN A 223 35.96 9.96 43.83
CA ASN A 223 36.50 9.28 42.65
C ASN A 223 35.36 8.78 41.76
N VAL A 224 35.63 8.59 40.47
CA VAL A 224 34.73 7.87 39.56
C VAL A 224 35.06 6.38 39.67
N GLY A 225 34.05 5.53 39.86
CA GLY A 225 34.27 4.10 40.05
C GLY A 225 32.99 3.29 40.19
N THR A 226 33.17 2.02 40.55
CA THR A 226 32.09 1.02 40.66
C THR A 226 31.78 0.62 42.12
N THR A 227 32.43 1.26 43.10
CA THR A 227 32.27 0.97 44.54
C THR A 227 31.37 2.00 45.23
N PRO A 228 30.82 1.70 46.42
CA PRO A 228 30.19 2.70 47.27
C PRO A 228 31.10 3.93 47.50
N ASP A 229 30.48 5.09 47.74
CA ASP A 229 31.17 6.38 47.94
C ASP A 229 31.98 6.90 46.74
N THR A 230 31.66 6.44 45.54
CA THR A 230 32.19 6.97 44.26
C THR A 230 31.06 7.50 43.37
N VAL A 231 31.40 8.42 42.46
CA VAL A 231 30.51 8.78 41.34
C VAL A 231 30.42 7.56 40.42
N ALA A 232 29.20 7.08 40.18
CA ALA A 232 28.97 5.85 39.41
C ALA A 232 29.50 5.98 37.98
N ALA A 233 30.45 5.10 37.63
CA ALA A 233 30.94 4.94 36.27
C ALA A 233 29.86 4.32 35.37
N GLY A 234 29.99 4.44 34.04
CA GLY A 234 28.98 3.92 33.10
C GLY A 234 28.78 2.39 33.18
N ASP A 235 29.81 1.67 33.63
CA ASP A 235 29.81 0.22 33.86
C ASP A 235 29.42 -0.18 35.31
N ASP A 236 29.03 0.79 36.14
CA ASP A 236 28.64 0.54 37.53
C ASP A 236 27.32 -0.23 37.61
N ALA A 237 27.30 -1.27 38.45
CA ALA A 237 26.12 -2.10 38.69
C ALA A 237 24.91 -1.30 39.18
N ARG A 238 25.12 -0.18 39.89
CA ARG A 238 24.07 0.78 40.31
C ARG A 238 23.33 1.38 39.11
N ILE A 239 24.01 1.61 37.99
CA ILE A 239 23.42 2.13 36.76
C ILE A 239 22.88 0.97 35.90
N ILE A 240 23.68 -0.07 35.69
CA ILE A 240 23.32 -1.21 34.82
C ILE A 240 22.09 -1.94 35.35
N THR A 241 22.01 -2.21 36.65
CA THR A 241 20.88 -2.95 37.24
C THR A 241 19.59 -2.15 37.14
N THR A 242 19.64 -0.84 37.38
CA THR A 242 18.50 0.05 37.22
C THR A 242 18.05 0.15 35.77
N LYS A 243 18.99 0.29 34.83
CA LYS A 243 18.69 0.26 33.39
C LYS A 243 18.02 -1.05 33.00
N LYS A 244 18.56 -2.19 33.43
CA LYS A 244 17.98 -3.50 33.16
C LYS A 244 16.55 -3.61 33.73
N ALA A 245 16.32 -3.15 34.95
CA ALA A 245 14.98 -3.17 35.56
C ALA A 245 13.98 -2.28 34.79
N ILE A 246 14.42 -1.12 34.29
CA ILE A 246 13.60 -0.23 33.45
C ILE A 246 13.30 -0.90 32.11
N ASP A 247 14.31 -1.44 31.43
CA ASP A 247 14.17 -2.10 30.13
C ASP A 247 13.25 -3.34 30.23
N ASP A 248 13.41 -4.15 31.29
CA ASP A 248 12.57 -5.32 31.56
C ASP A 248 11.10 -4.91 31.82
N THR A 249 10.87 -3.71 32.39
CA THR A 249 9.53 -3.17 32.64
C THR A 249 8.90 -2.59 31.37
N GLN A 250 9.68 -1.92 30.52
CA GLN A 250 9.17 -1.21 29.34
C GLN A 250 9.05 -2.09 28.10
N ASN A 251 10.02 -2.96 27.86
CA ASN A 251 10.08 -3.82 26.67
C ASN A 251 9.58 -5.25 26.94
N GLY A 252 9.40 -5.60 28.20
CA GLY A 252 8.99 -6.93 28.64
C GLY A 252 10.12 -7.96 28.59
N LEU A 253 9.99 -9.03 29.40
CA LEU A 253 10.90 -10.18 29.34
C LEU A 253 10.56 -11.06 28.13
N GLY A 254 11.59 -11.59 27.44
CA GLY A 254 11.40 -12.55 26.34
C GLY A 254 10.70 -13.86 26.75
N ALA A 255 10.73 -14.20 28.04
CA ALA A 255 9.87 -15.19 28.68
C ALA A 255 9.59 -14.75 30.12
N GLN A 256 8.32 -14.72 30.52
CA GLN A 256 7.91 -14.42 31.90
C GLN A 256 8.01 -15.70 32.74
N PRO A 257 8.70 -15.70 33.90
CA PRO A 257 8.71 -16.85 34.80
C PRO A 257 7.34 -17.06 35.45
N VAL A 258 7.03 -18.30 35.82
CA VAL A 258 5.81 -18.63 36.56
C VAL A 258 5.98 -18.22 38.03
N MET A 259 5.02 -17.47 38.54
CA MET A 259 4.90 -17.10 39.94
C MET A 259 4.23 -18.23 40.73
N TRP A 260 4.92 -18.73 41.75
CA TRP A 260 4.39 -19.76 42.64
C TRP A 260 3.65 -19.12 43.82
N VAL A 261 2.32 -19.23 43.81
CA VAL A 261 1.43 -18.61 44.81
C VAL A 261 1.31 -19.54 46.01
N SER A 262 1.86 -19.10 47.13
CA SER A 262 1.88 -19.82 48.43
C SER A 262 0.88 -19.23 49.42
N SER A 263 0.53 -17.95 49.28
CA SER A 263 -0.38 -17.22 50.17
C SER A 263 -1.26 -16.23 49.42
N ALA A 264 -2.37 -15.78 50.03
CA ALA A 264 -3.19 -14.72 49.46
C ALA A 264 -2.42 -13.39 49.35
N ASP A 265 -1.46 -13.16 50.25
CA ASP A 265 -0.62 -11.96 50.27
C ASP A 265 0.32 -11.89 49.05
N ASP A 266 0.69 -13.04 48.47
CA ASP A 266 1.47 -13.08 47.24
C ASP A 266 0.71 -12.39 46.09
N LEU A 267 -0.62 -12.53 46.04
CA LEU A 267 -1.46 -11.84 45.05
C LEU A 267 -1.75 -10.39 45.48
N SER A 268 -2.02 -10.17 46.77
CA SER A 268 -2.32 -8.85 47.31
C SER A 268 -1.13 -7.90 47.33
N SER A 269 0.12 -8.37 47.31
CA SER A 269 1.31 -7.52 47.29
C SER A 269 1.66 -6.99 45.90
N LEU A 270 1.14 -7.63 44.85
CA LEU A 270 1.35 -7.19 43.47
C LEU A 270 0.68 -5.82 43.21
N PRO A 271 1.32 -4.92 42.44
CA PRO A 271 0.73 -3.62 42.10
C PRO A 271 -0.49 -3.79 41.17
N SER A 272 -1.37 -2.79 41.15
CA SER A 272 -2.43 -2.72 40.13
C SER A 272 -1.81 -2.70 38.73
N GLY A 273 -2.39 -3.46 37.80
CA GLY A 273 -1.85 -3.68 36.45
C GLY A 273 -0.76 -4.74 36.35
N ALA A 274 -0.36 -5.39 37.46
CA ALA A 274 0.60 -6.49 37.40
C ALA A 274 0.01 -7.67 36.61
N ARG A 275 0.80 -8.19 35.65
CA ARG A 275 0.47 -9.35 34.82
C ARG A 275 1.50 -10.45 35.01
N ARG A 276 1.08 -11.68 35.30
CA ARG A 276 1.98 -12.82 35.55
C ARG A 276 1.36 -14.11 35.05
N PHE A 277 2.21 -15.07 34.68
CA PHE A 277 1.81 -16.47 34.72
C PHE A 277 1.99 -16.96 36.15
N ALA A 278 1.02 -17.68 36.71
CA ALA A 278 1.02 -18.11 38.09
C ALA A 278 0.46 -19.53 38.24
N SER A 279 0.82 -20.21 39.32
CA SER A 279 0.16 -21.46 39.73
C SER A 279 0.23 -21.62 41.26
N ASN A 280 -0.67 -22.41 41.81
CA ASN A 280 -0.69 -22.73 43.23
C ASN A 280 0.58 -23.52 43.60
N LYS A 281 1.35 -23.04 44.58
CA LYS A 281 2.46 -23.79 45.15
C LYS A 281 1.91 -24.81 46.14
N ALA A 282 1.94 -26.09 45.79
CA ALA A 282 1.47 -27.15 46.67
C ALA A 282 2.08 -27.01 48.09
N PRO A 283 1.28 -27.10 49.17
CA PRO A 283 -0.14 -27.51 49.24
C PRO A 283 -1.16 -26.37 49.16
N ALA A 284 -0.77 -25.16 48.77
CA ALA A 284 -1.62 -23.97 48.80
C ALA A 284 -2.75 -24.04 47.75
N THR A 285 -3.91 -23.48 48.06
CA THR A 285 -5.13 -23.49 47.20
C THR A 285 -5.73 -22.09 47.05
N ILE A 286 -4.87 -21.11 46.74
CA ILE A 286 -5.27 -19.70 46.68
C ILE A 286 -6.01 -19.42 45.38
N LEU A 287 -5.48 -19.88 44.25
CA LEU A 287 -6.13 -19.80 42.94
C LEU A 287 -7.26 -20.85 42.87
N PRO A 288 -8.34 -20.59 42.11
CA PRO A 288 -9.50 -21.48 42.02
C PRO A 288 -9.22 -22.75 41.21
N VAL A 289 -8.06 -22.85 40.55
CA VAL A 289 -7.58 -24.04 39.83
C VAL A 289 -6.14 -24.35 40.20
N ASN A 290 -5.76 -25.63 40.13
CA ASN A 290 -4.40 -26.12 40.39
C ASN A 290 -3.54 -26.24 39.11
N ASP A 291 -3.95 -25.57 38.04
CA ASP A 291 -3.19 -25.48 36.78
C ASP A 291 -2.46 -24.13 36.66
N TYR A 292 -1.73 -23.92 35.56
CA TYR A 292 -1.17 -22.63 35.21
C TYR A 292 -2.28 -21.66 34.80
N VAL A 293 -2.21 -20.44 35.35
CA VAL A 293 -3.11 -19.35 35.02
C VAL A 293 -2.34 -18.13 34.54
N PHE A 294 -2.94 -17.38 33.63
CA PHE A 294 -2.59 -15.97 33.44
C PHE A 294 -3.36 -15.14 34.47
N LEU A 295 -2.67 -14.23 35.14
CA LEU A 295 -3.19 -13.38 36.20
C LEU A 295 -2.98 -11.92 35.84
N GLU A 296 -4.01 -11.09 36.05
CA GLU A 296 -3.96 -9.63 36.04
C GLU A 296 -4.57 -9.04 37.32
N VAL A 297 -3.81 -8.19 38.00
CA VAL A 297 -4.33 -7.43 39.15
C VAL A 297 -5.12 -6.23 38.62
N ILE A 298 -6.45 -6.30 38.71
CA ILE A 298 -7.35 -5.28 38.16
C ILE A 298 -7.26 -3.98 38.96
N ALA A 299 -7.34 -4.07 40.29
CA ALA A 299 -7.34 -2.89 41.13
C ALA A 299 -6.89 -3.21 42.56
N LYS A 300 -6.39 -2.18 43.23
CA LYS A 300 -6.13 -2.18 44.68
C LYS A 300 -7.28 -1.47 45.36
N ARG A 301 -7.68 -1.97 46.53
CA ARG A 301 -8.68 -1.33 47.39
C ARG A 301 -7.96 -0.48 48.42
N ASP A 302 -8.61 0.60 48.85
CA ASP A 302 -8.12 1.45 49.94
C ASP A 302 -8.34 0.78 51.31
N CYS A 303 -7.64 -0.34 51.53
CA CYS A 303 -7.60 -1.09 52.78
C CYS A 303 -6.37 -2.01 52.78
N VAL A 304 -6.08 -2.64 53.92
CA VAL A 304 -4.93 -3.53 54.07
C VAL A 304 -5.05 -4.72 53.12
N ASP A 305 -4.15 -4.79 52.13
CA ASP A 305 -4.00 -5.88 51.17
C ASP A 305 -5.28 -6.28 50.41
N GLY A 306 -6.22 -5.33 50.27
CA GLY A 306 -7.41 -5.52 49.46
C GLY A 306 -7.11 -5.35 47.97
N CYS A 307 -7.52 -6.31 47.16
CA CYS A 307 -7.39 -6.22 45.71
C CYS A 307 -8.42 -7.08 44.97
N ALA A 308 -8.59 -6.74 43.70
CA ALA A 308 -9.33 -7.54 42.73
C ALA A 308 -8.38 -8.06 41.66
N VAL A 309 -8.51 -9.34 41.35
CA VAL A 309 -7.64 -10.06 40.42
C VAL A 309 -8.52 -10.80 39.40
N LEU A 310 -8.18 -10.66 38.13
CA LEU A 310 -8.72 -11.46 37.04
C LEU A 310 -7.72 -12.56 36.72
N ILE A 311 -8.22 -13.78 36.52
CA ILE A 311 -7.39 -14.89 36.07
C ILE A 311 -8.02 -15.61 34.89
N THR A 312 -7.18 -16.25 34.07
CA THR A 312 -7.56 -17.13 32.96
C THR A 312 -6.74 -18.42 33.03
N ASP A 313 -7.37 -19.59 33.05
CA ASP A 313 -6.64 -20.87 33.03
C ASP A 313 -6.18 -21.25 31.62
N SER A 314 -5.46 -22.37 31.51
CA SER A 314 -4.95 -22.92 30.24
C SER A 314 -6.06 -23.30 29.24
N ILE A 315 -7.29 -23.54 29.70
CA ILE A 315 -8.44 -23.96 28.90
C ILE A 315 -9.29 -22.74 28.48
N GLY A 316 -9.05 -21.56 29.05
CA GLY A 316 -9.72 -20.30 28.74
C GLY A 316 -10.88 -19.94 29.70
N ASN A 317 -11.06 -20.68 30.80
CA ASN A 317 -12.00 -20.29 31.85
C ASN A 317 -11.50 -19.04 32.55
N THR A 318 -12.41 -18.14 32.92
CA THR A 318 -12.06 -16.88 33.60
C THR A 318 -12.72 -16.78 34.96
N TRP A 319 -11.99 -16.22 35.92
CA TRP A 319 -12.49 -15.94 37.26
C TRP A 319 -12.09 -14.55 37.71
N ILE A 320 -12.98 -13.90 38.47
CA ILE A 320 -12.64 -12.72 39.24
C ILE A 320 -12.54 -13.10 40.72
N GLY A 321 -11.37 -12.85 41.30
CA GLY A 321 -11.11 -12.99 42.71
C GLY A 321 -11.14 -11.63 43.37
N ALA A 322 -11.95 -11.47 44.42
CA ALA A 322 -11.89 -10.28 45.26
C ALA A 322 -11.45 -10.68 46.67
N ARG A 323 -10.41 -10.01 47.18
CA ARG A 323 -10.06 -10.02 48.59
C ARG A 323 -10.41 -8.65 49.15
N TRP A 324 -11.41 -8.61 50.03
CA TRP A 324 -11.94 -7.34 50.53
C TRP A 324 -11.00 -6.68 51.52
N ASP A 325 -10.43 -7.43 52.48
CA ASP A 325 -9.53 -6.89 53.50
C ASP A 325 -8.77 -8.05 54.15
N ALA A 326 -7.45 -7.93 54.29
CA ALA A 326 -6.61 -8.95 54.91
C ALA A 326 -6.71 -9.02 56.45
N THR A 327 -7.35 -8.03 57.11
CA THR A 327 -7.34 -7.84 58.57
C THR A 327 -7.89 -9.01 59.41
N ASN A 328 -8.47 -10.05 58.79
CA ASN A 328 -8.92 -11.26 59.50
C ASN A 328 -8.49 -12.58 58.82
N GLY A 329 -7.36 -12.58 58.10
CA GLY A 329 -6.90 -13.77 57.36
C GLY A 329 -7.84 -14.17 56.22
N SER A 330 -8.66 -13.25 55.73
CA SER A 330 -9.62 -13.53 54.67
C SER A 330 -8.90 -13.89 53.37
N GLY A 331 -9.31 -14.98 52.72
CA GLY A 331 -8.81 -15.39 51.41
C GLY A 331 -9.54 -14.69 50.26
N PHE A 332 -9.15 -15.00 49.03
CA PHE A 332 -9.87 -14.54 47.85
C PHE A 332 -11.23 -15.25 47.73
N THR A 333 -12.28 -14.46 47.47
CA THR A 333 -13.56 -15.01 47.00
C THR A 333 -13.54 -15.03 45.48
N TRP A 334 -13.43 -16.23 44.90
CA TRP A 334 -13.43 -16.42 43.45
C TRP A 334 -14.85 -16.57 42.92
N ARG A 335 -15.15 -15.85 41.85
CA ARG A 335 -16.39 -15.99 41.09
C ARG A 335 -16.04 -16.27 39.63
N PRO A 336 -16.57 -17.35 39.05
CA PRO A 336 -16.35 -17.61 37.64
C PRO A 336 -17.09 -16.54 36.82
N LEU A 337 -16.39 -15.95 35.85
CA LEU A 337 -16.96 -15.01 34.88
C LEU A 337 -17.65 -15.83 33.78
N MET A 338 -18.73 -16.51 34.15
CA MET A 338 -19.53 -17.33 33.25
C MET A 338 -20.68 -16.51 32.68
N SER A 339 -20.80 -16.44 31.35
CA SER A 339 -21.98 -15.85 30.69
C SER A 339 -23.24 -16.72 30.84
N CYS A 340 -23.08 -18.02 31.12
CA CYS A 340 -24.16 -18.97 31.37
C CYS A 340 -23.74 -20.00 32.46
N PRO A 341 -24.53 -20.22 33.53
CA PRO A 341 -24.23 -21.22 34.56
C PRO A 341 -24.25 -22.68 34.04
N PRO A 342 -23.46 -23.60 34.62
CA PRO A 342 -23.58 -25.03 34.32
C PRO A 342 -25.01 -25.53 34.64
N GLY A 343 -25.50 -26.46 33.83
CA GLY A 343 -26.85 -27.00 33.97
C GLY A 343 -27.92 -26.34 33.09
N VAL A 344 -27.70 -25.14 32.56
CA VAL A 344 -28.68 -24.51 31.64
C VAL A 344 -28.71 -25.27 30.30
N PRO A 345 -29.90 -25.65 29.79
CA PRO A 345 -30.04 -26.19 28.44
C PRO A 345 -29.72 -25.14 27.38
N LEU A 346 -28.81 -25.47 26.46
CA LEU A 346 -28.37 -24.58 25.39
C LEU A 346 -28.73 -25.18 24.02
N PRO A 347 -29.43 -24.44 23.14
CA PRO A 347 -29.73 -24.92 21.80
C PRO A 347 -28.47 -24.87 20.92
N TRP A 348 -28.01 -26.03 20.45
CA TRP A 348 -26.81 -26.18 19.65
C TRP A 348 -27.13 -26.60 18.20
N PRO A 349 -26.66 -25.87 17.17
CA PRO A 349 -27.07 -26.08 15.78
C PRO A 349 -26.34 -27.22 15.05
N SER A 350 -25.48 -28.00 15.72
CA SER A 350 -24.65 -29.03 15.10
C SER A 350 -24.74 -30.36 15.86
N ASP A 351 -24.50 -31.48 15.17
CA ASP A 351 -24.38 -32.81 15.79
C ASP A 351 -23.01 -33.03 16.45
N THR A 352 -22.02 -32.19 16.14
CA THR A 352 -20.71 -32.21 16.82
C THR A 352 -20.77 -31.41 18.10
N ILE A 353 -20.69 -32.09 19.24
CA ILE A 353 -20.79 -31.45 20.56
C ILE A 353 -19.44 -30.86 20.97
N PRO A 354 -19.37 -29.58 21.38
CA PRO A 354 -18.13 -28.97 21.84
C PRO A 354 -17.58 -29.66 23.10
N ALA A 355 -16.26 -29.63 23.27
CA ALA A 355 -15.62 -30.08 24.49
C ALA A 355 -16.16 -29.33 25.73
N GLY A 356 -16.35 -30.03 26.85
CA GLY A 356 -16.93 -29.47 28.08
C GLY A 356 -18.46 -29.45 28.12
N TYR A 357 -19.13 -29.90 27.06
CA TYR A 357 -20.59 -30.03 26.99
C TYR A 357 -21.02 -31.48 26.79
N ALA A 358 -22.24 -31.80 27.21
CA ALA A 358 -22.90 -33.06 26.93
C ALA A 358 -24.28 -32.84 26.31
N LEU A 359 -24.69 -33.74 25.43
CA LEU A 359 -26.05 -33.77 24.89
C LEU A 359 -27.04 -34.17 26.01
N MET A 360 -28.20 -33.52 26.09
CA MET A 360 -29.18 -33.76 27.15
C MET A 360 -30.13 -34.90 26.78
N GLN A 361 -29.83 -36.13 27.23
CA GLN A 361 -30.49 -37.37 26.79
C GLN A 361 -30.96 -38.27 27.94
N GLY A 362 -31.12 -37.74 29.16
CA GLY A 362 -31.58 -38.54 30.30
C GLY A 362 -30.47 -39.26 31.08
N GLN A 363 -29.20 -38.99 30.78
CA GLN A 363 -28.05 -39.70 31.36
C GLN A 363 -27.72 -39.26 32.79
N ALA A 364 -27.14 -40.18 33.57
CA ALA A 364 -26.59 -39.89 34.89
C ALA A 364 -25.20 -39.23 34.81
N PHE A 365 -24.80 -38.51 35.87
CA PHE A 365 -23.46 -37.94 36.02
C PHE A 365 -22.95 -38.04 37.47
N ASP A 366 -21.63 -37.98 37.64
CA ASP A 366 -21.00 -37.98 38.98
C ASP A 366 -21.04 -36.57 39.59
N LYS A 367 -21.74 -36.44 40.72
CA LYS A 367 -21.91 -35.18 41.45
C LYS A 367 -20.62 -34.67 42.10
N ASN A 368 -19.67 -35.54 42.40
CA ASN A 368 -18.39 -35.16 42.97
C ASN A 368 -17.46 -34.56 41.91
N VAL A 369 -17.56 -35.03 40.66
CA VAL A 369 -16.79 -34.52 39.53
C VAL A 369 -17.39 -33.22 38.99
N TYR A 370 -18.73 -33.10 38.97
CA TYR A 370 -19.45 -31.94 38.45
C TYR A 370 -20.31 -31.27 39.53
N PRO A 371 -19.70 -30.62 40.54
CA PRO A 371 -20.43 -30.06 41.68
C PRO A 371 -21.37 -28.91 41.27
N LEU A 372 -20.99 -28.10 40.27
CA LEU A 372 -21.85 -27.01 39.78
C LEU A 372 -23.08 -27.55 39.01
N LEU A 373 -22.91 -28.63 38.24
CA LEU A 373 -24.02 -29.30 37.57
C LEU A 373 -24.95 -29.99 38.60
N ALA A 374 -24.40 -30.52 39.70
CA ALA A 374 -25.17 -31.10 40.79
C ALA A 374 -26.05 -30.09 41.54
N ILE A 375 -25.70 -28.81 41.53
CA ILE A 375 -26.56 -27.73 42.05
C ILE A 375 -27.81 -27.58 41.15
N ALA A 376 -27.63 -27.63 39.83
CA ALA A 376 -28.74 -27.51 38.87
C ALA A 376 -29.61 -28.78 38.83
N TYR A 377 -28.99 -29.96 38.90
CA TYR A 377 -29.66 -31.26 38.86
C TYR A 377 -29.29 -32.10 40.09
N PRO A 378 -29.91 -31.87 41.26
CA PRO A 378 -29.60 -32.60 42.49
C PRO A 378 -29.84 -34.11 42.42
N SER A 379 -30.69 -34.55 41.48
CA SER A 379 -30.94 -35.97 41.17
C SER A 379 -29.69 -36.70 40.68
N GLY A 380 -28.70 -35.99 40.12
CA GLY A 380 -27.56 -36.61 39.43
C GLY A 380 -27.91 -37.11 38.02
N THR A 381 -29.05 -36.68 37.46
CA THR A 381 -29.51 -37.05 36.11
C THR A 381 -29.82 -35.81 35.30
N ILE A 382 -29.24 -35.73 34.10
CA ILE A 382 -29.53 -34.67 33.12
C ILE A 382 -30.89 -34.99 32.46
N PRO A 383 -31.83 -34.04 32.32
CA PRO A 383 -33.10 -34.27 31.63
C PRO A 383 -32.90 -34.73 30.18
N ASP A 384 -33.79 -35.59 29.66
CA ASP A 384 -33.87 -35.87 28.22
C ASP A 384 -34.67 -34.74 27.54
N MET A 385 -34.02 -34.01 26.64
CA MET A 385 -34.59 -32.85 25.96
C MET A 385 -34.94 -33.13 24.49
N ARG A 386 -34.73 -34.36 24.00
CA ARG A 386 -35.07 -34.72 22.61
C ARG A 386 -36.58 -34.71 22.40
N GLY A 387 -37.04 -33.99 21.39
CA GLY A 387 -38.48 -33.80 21.11
C GLY A 387 -39.19 -32.83 22.07
N TRP A 388 -38.50 -32.29 23.08
CA TRP A 388 -39.10 -31.41 24.08
C TRP A 388 -38.87 -29.94 23.74
N THR A 389 -39.86 -29.10 24.04
CA THR A 389 -39.76 -27.63 23.99
C THR A 389 -39.75 -27.06 25.41
N ILE A 390 -38.84 -26.12 25.70
CA ILE A 390 -38.77 -25.46 27.01
C ILE A 390 -39.97 -24.52 27.18
N LYS A 391 -40.72 -24.73 28.25
CA LYS A 391 -41.83 -23.87 28.69
C LYS A 391 -41.50 -23.31 30.06
N GLY A 392 -41.66 -22.00 30.23
CA GLY A 392 -41.51 -21.36 31.54
C GLY A 392 -42.45 -22.01 32.56
N LYS A 393 -41.93 -22.33 33.76
CA LYS A 393 -42.75 -22.94 34.81
C LYS A 393 -43.90 -21.98 35.16
N PRO A 394 -45.17 -22.40 35.09
CA PRO A 394 -46.27 -21.56 35.51
C PRO A 394 -46.16 -21.24 37.01
N VAL A 395 -46.82 -20.15 37.41
CA VAL A 395 -46.84 -19.68 38.82
C VAL A 395 -47.31 -20.78 39.79
N SER A 396 -48.22 -21.64 39.36
CA SER A 396 -48.76 -22.77 40.13
C SER A 396 -49.11 -23.95 39.21
N GLY A 397 -49.41 -25.11 39.80
CA GLY A 397 -49.93 -26.29 39.09
C GLY A 397 -48.88 -27.19 38.42
N ARG A 398 -47.59 -26.81 38.39
CA ARG A 398 -46.50 -27.66 37.87
C ARG A 398 -45.20 -27.56 38.67
N ALA A 399 -44.47 -28.67 38.74
CA ALA A 399 -43.11 -28.74 39.29
C ALA A 399 -42.06 -28.39 38.23
N VAL A 400 -40.89 -27.92 38.67
CA VAL A 400 -39.71 -27.71 37.80
C VAL A 400 -39.30 -29.06 37.19
N LEU A 401 -38.96 -29.07 35.90
CA LEU A 401 -38.62 -30.27 35.10
C LEU A 401 -39.76 -31.30 34.93
N SER A 402 -41.00 -30.99 35.31
CA SER A 402 -42.14 -31.82 34.92
C SER A 402 -42.34 -31.82 33.40
N GLN A 403 -42.85 -32.92 32.85
CA GLN A 403 -43.18 -33.05 31.41
C GLN A 403 -44.68 -32.79 31.17
N GLU A 404 -45.02 -32.30 29.98
CA GLU A 404 -46.40 -32.03 29.55
C GLU A 404 -46.52 -32.42 28.07
N LEU A 405 -47.40 -33.39 27.76
CA LEU A 405 -47.65 -33.84 26.38
C LEU A 405 -48.37 -32.76 25.57
N ASP A 406 -48.25 -32.85 24.25
CA ASP A 406 -48.96 -31.97 23.32
C ASP A 406 -50.47 -32.26 23.30
N GLY A 407 -51.24 -31.28 22.86
CA GLY A 407 -52.70 -31.43 22.80
C GLY A 407 -53.39 -30.25 22.15
N ASN A 408 -54.40 -30.56 21.36
CA ASN A 408 -55.25 -29.55 20.74
C ASN A 408 -56.11 -28.86 21.79
N LYS A 409 -56.22 -27.53 21.67
CA LYS A 409 -57.18 -26.77 22.46
C LYS A 409 -58.61 -27.21 22.09
N SER A 410 -59.45 -27.38 23.10
CA SER A 410 -60.87 -27.73 22.92
C SER A 410 -61.55 -26.73 21.96
N HIS A 411 -62.23 -27.25 20.95
CA HIS A 411 -62.95 -26.47 19.92
C HIS A 411 -64.08 -27.30 19.27
N SER A 412 -64.93 -26.63 18.49
CA SER A 412 -66.02 -27.24 17.70
C SER A 412 -66.07 -26.63 16.30
N HIS A 413 -66.83 -27.25 15.39
CA HIS A 413 -67.03 -26.78 14.01
C HIS A 413 -68.52 -26.61 13.73
N SER A 414 -68.86 -25.61 12.91
CA SER A 414 -70.20 -25.53 12.30
C SER A 414 -70.27 -26.47 11.10
N ALA A 415 -71.29 -27.32 11.04
CA ALA A 415 -71.56 -28.18 9.88
C ALA A 415 -72.92 -27.82 9.25
N ARG A 416 -73.05 -28.03 7.94
CA ARG A 416 -74.32 -27.89 7.20
C ARG A 416 -74.50 -29.06 6.25
N ALA A 417 -75.73 -29.56 6.13
CA ALA A 417 -76.14 -30.41 5.03
C ALA A 417 -76.61 -29.54 3.86
N GLN A 418 -76.30 -29.93 2.63
CA GLN A 418 -76.80 -29.23 1.45
C GLN A 418 -78.19 -29.76 1.07
N ASP A 419 -79.02 -28.89 0.52
CA ASP A 419 -80.31 -29.29 -0.04
C ASP A 419 -80.09 -30.27 -1.19
N THR A 420 -80.87 -31.34 -1.21
CA THR A 420 -80.81 -32.37 -2.24
C THR A 420 -82.15 -32.44 -2.96
N ASP A 421 -82.15 -32.10 -4.25
CA ASP A 421 -83.31 -32.29 -5.10
C ASP A 421 -83.47 -33.78 -5.43
N LEU A 422 -84.62 -34.36 -5.05
CA LEU A 422 -84.96 -35.76 -5.33
C LEU A 422 -85.45 -35.94 -6.79
N GLY A 423 -85.64 -34.83 -7.51
CA GLY A 423 -86.08 -34.75 -8.89
C GLY A 423 -87.55 -35.10 -9.08
N MET A 424 -88.05 -34.91 -10.30
CA MET A 424 -89.40 -35.32 -10.66
C MET A 424 -89.53 -36.85 -10.72
N LYS A 425 -90.71 -37.35 -10.32
CA LYS A 425 -91.09 -38.76 -10.44
C LYS A 425 -92.43 -38.83 -11.14
N THR A 426 -92.55 -39.71 -12.13
CA THR A 426 -93.81 -39.96 -12.83
C THR A 426 -94.63 -40.97 -12.05
N THR A 427 -95.92 -40.69 -11.89
CA THR A 427 -96.86 -41.65 -11.31
C THR A 427 -97.09 -42.81 -12.28
N SER A 428 -97.68 -43.89 -11.79
CA SER A 428 -98.23 -44.91 -12.67
C SER A 428 -99.35 -44.33 -13.56
N SER A 429 -99.52 -44.90 -14.76
CA SER A 429 -100.59 -44.52 -15.69
C SER A 429 -101.95 -45.04 -15.22
N PHE A 430 -103.00 -44.25 -15.39
CA PHE A 430 -104.39 -44.65 -15.14
C PHE A 430 -105.26 -44.27 -16.34
N ASP A 431 -106.03 -45.23 -16.87
CA ASP A 431 -106.89 -45.06 -18.05
C ASP A 431 -108.37 -45.08 -17.65
N TYR A 432 -109.13 -44.05 -18.05
CA TYR A 432 -110.57 -43.96 -17.82
C TYR A 432 -111.40 -44.83 -18.77
N GLY A 433 -110.83 -45.27 -19.90
CA GLY A 433 -111.54 -45.99 -20.96
C GLY A 433 -112.59 -45.15 -21.69
N THR A 434 -113.49 -45.82 -22.42
CA THR A 434 -114.60 -45.16 -23.14
C THR A 434 -115.81 -44.94 -22.22
N LYS A 435 -116.39 -43.73 -22.26
CA LYS A 435 -117.65 -43.39 -21.58
C LYS A 435 -118.70 -43.00 -22.63
N SER A 436 -119.94 -43.47 -22.45
CA SER A 436 -121.06 -43.16 -23.35
C SER A 436 -121.86 -41.98 -22.83
N SER A 437 -122.46 -41.20 -23.75
CA SER A 437 -123.49 -40.21 -23.41
C SER A 437 -124.81 -40.91 -23.09
N ASP A 438 -125.77 -40.15 -22.56
CA ASP A 438 -127.17 -40.56 -22.51
C ASP A 438 -127.81 -40.56 -23.93
N THR A 439 -128.89 -41.33 -24.10
CA THR A 439 -129.61 -41.45 -25.37
C THR A 439 -130.71 -40.40 -25.45
N THR A 440 -130.59 -39.43 -26.36
CA THR A 440 -131.58 -38.37 -26.61
C THR A 440 -131.67 -38.03 -28.10
N GLY A 441 -132.54 -37.10 -28.50
CA GLY A 441 -132.68 -36.61 -29.89
C GLY A 441 -133.79 -37.24 -30.73
N GLY A 442 -134.60 -38.13 -30.16
CA GLY A 442 -135.78 -38.70 -30.83
C GLY A 442 -136.85 -37.66 -31.12
N HIS A 443 -137.27 -37.55 -32.37
CA HIS A 443 -138.32 -36.63 -32.82
C HIS A 443 -139.09 -37.23 -34.01
N ASN A 444 -140.31 -36.75 -34.28
CA ASN A 444 -141.18 -37.26 -35.35
C ASN A 444 -141.49 -36.18 -36.40
N HIS A 445 -141.69 -36.59 -37.65
CA HIS A 445 -142.09 -35.70 -38.77
C HIS A 445 -143.47 -36.13 -39.31
N SER A 446 -144.24 -35.23 -39.93
CA SER A 446 -145.58 -35.53 -40.49
C SER A 446 -145.76 -34.91 -41.88
N ALA A 447 -146.33 -35.67 -42.84
CA ALA A 447 -146.62 -35.23 -44.21
C ALA A 447 -147.86 -35.99 -44.78
N GLY A 448 -148.71 -35.34 -45.59
CA GLY A 448 -149.94 -35.96 -46.16
C GLY A 448 -150.27 -35.54 -47.61
N GLY A 449 -150.91 -36.44 -48.37
CA GLY A 449 -151.35 -36.25 -49.77
C GLY A 449 -152.51 -37.19 -50.20
N LEU A 450 -153.21 -36.89 -51.31
CA LEU A 450 -154.43 -37.58 -51.80
C LEU A 450 -154.17 -38.62 -52.92
N TYR A 451 -154.81 -39.80 -52.86
CA TYR A 451 -154.92 -40.80 -53.95
C TYR A 451 -156.40 -40.91 -54.44
N GLY A 452 -156.68 -41.10 -55.74
CA GLY A 452 -158.05 -41.03 -56.32
C GLY A 452 -158.67 -42.34 -56.84
N GLY A 453 -159.93 -42.60 -56.44
CA GLY A 453 -161.07 -42.94 -57.32
C GLY A 453 -161.45 -44.40 -57.61
N ASP A 454 -162.49 -44.92 -56.93
CA ASP A 454 -163.24 -46.17 -57.15
C ASP A 454 -164.37 -45.97 -58.18
N SER A 455 -164.78 -47.02 -58.92
CA SER A 455 -166.13 -47.09 -59.49
C SER A 455 -166.85 -48.34 -58.99
N ILE A 456 -167.77 -48.07 -58.06
CA ILE A 456 -169.12 -48.65 -58.04
C ILE A 456 -169.08 -50.19 -58.02
N GLY A 457 -168.79 -50.77 -56.86
CA GLY A 457 -168.54 -50.10 -55.57
C GLY A 457 -167.32 -50.66 -54.87
N GLY A 458 -166.20 -50.73 -55.59
CA GLY A 458 -164.92 -51.25 -55.13
C GLY A 458 -164.22 -50.35 -54.13
N LYS A 459 -164.76 -50.25 -52.90
CA LYS A 459 -164.06 -49.81 -51.67
C LYS A 459 -162.92 -48.79 -51.89
N THR A 460 -163.19 -47.49 -51.74
CA THR A 460 -162.13 -46.51 -51.44
C THR A 460 -161.50 -46.84 -50.08
N ARG A 461 -160.34 -47.49 -50.11
CA ARG A 461 -159.41 -47.56 -48.98
C ARG A 461 -158.61 -46.27 -48.95
N VAL A 462 -158.99 -45.33 -48.08
CA VAL A 462 -158.05 -44.30 -47.66
C VAL A 462 -157.04 -44.99 -46.76
N GLN A 463 -155.78 -45.07 -47.21
CA GLN A 463 -154.67 -45.52 -46.38
C GLN A 463 -154.48 -44.47 -45.29
N ARG A 464 -155.04 -44.76 -44.11
CA ARG A 464 -154.78 -43.99 -42.91
C ARG A 464 -153.40 -44.37 -42.43
N ASP A 465 -152.46 -43.42 -42.54
CA ASP A 465 -151.14 -43.35 -41.91
C ASP A 465 -150.57 -44.72 -41.55
N GLY A 466 -150.40 -45.53 -42.59
CA GLY A 466 -149.53 -46.68 -42.52
C GLY A 466 -148.12 -46.14 -42.59
N ASN A 467 -147.33 -46.41 -41.54
CA ASN A 467 -145.86 -46.45 -41.49
C ASN A 467 -145.23 -47.35 -42.59
N ASN A 468 -145.91 -47.57 -43.70
CA ASN A 468 -145.51 -48.46 -44.77
C ASN A 468 -144.72 -47.72 -45.87
N GLN A 469 -144.28 -46.48 -45.60
CA GLN A 469 -143.33 -45.73 -46.40
C GLN A 469 -142.23 -45.20 -45.47
N LEU A 470 -141.01 -45.70 -45.65
CA LEU A 470 -139.85 -45.30 -44.87
C LEU A 470 -139.21 -44.04 -45.49
N THR A 471 -138.78 -43.09 -44.65
CA THR A 471 -137.96 -41.93 -45.07
C THR A 471 -136.49 -42.33 -45.26
N SER A 472 -135.67 -41.47 -45.89
CA SER A 472 -134.22 -41.72 -46.00
C SER A 472 -133.52 -41.62 -44.64
N TRP A 473 -132.39 -42.33 -44.50
CA TRP A 473 -131.55 -42.28 -43.30
C TRP A 473 -130.72 -40.99 -43.27
N ASN A 474 -131.07 -40.06 -42.37
CA ASN A 474 -130.39 -38.78 -42.16
C ASN A 474 -130.31 -38.47 -40.64
N GLY A 475 -129.47 -37.52 -40.21
CA GLY A 475 -129.37 -37.06 -38.81
C GLY A 475 -128.11 -37.48 -38.05
N ASP A 476 -127.15 -38.09 -38.74
CA ASP A 476 -125.86 -38.47 -38.16
C ASP A 476 -125.05 -37.22 -37.77
N HIS A 477 -124.67 -37.11 -36.49
CA HIS A 477 -123.91 -35.99 -35.95
C HIS A 477 -123.14 -36.40 -34.69
N ALA A 478 -122.13 -35.61 -34.33
CA ALA A 478 -121.32 -35.83 -33.13
C ALA A 478 -121.19 -34.54 -32.30
N HIS A 479 -120.94 -34.70 -31.00
CA HIS A 479 -120.70 -33.60 -30.06
C HIS A 479 -119.27 -33.62 -29.54
N THR A 480 -118.75 -32.46 -29.15
CA THR A 480 -117.45 -32.33 -28.48
C THR A 480 -117.68 -32.03 -27.01
N THR A 481 -117.15 -32.87 -26.11
CA THR A 481 -117.24 -32.68 -24.64
C THR A 481 -115.84 -32.51 -24.05
N TRP A 482 -115.61 -31.39 -23.36
CA TRP A 482 -114.34 -31.12 -22.68
C TRP A 482 -114.40 -31.60 -21.21
N ILE A 483 -113.50 -32.51 -20.82
CA ILE A 483 -113.43 -33.04 -19.43
C ILE A 483 -112.60 -32.11 -18.53
N GLY A 484 -111.48 -31.60 -19.05
CA GLY A 484 -110.57 -30.72 -18.32
C GLY A 484 -109.46 -31.43 -17.54
N PRO A 485 -108.41 -30.70 -17.14
CA PRO A 485 -107.30 -31.24 -16.34
C PRO A 485 -107.67 -31.38 -14.84
N HIS A 486 -106.98 -32.29 -14.14
CA HIS A 486 -107.03 -32.40 -12.67
C HIS A 486 -105.65 -32.77 -12.10
N GLU A 487 -105.43 -32.51 -10.81
CA GLU A 487 -104.17 -32.79 -10.09
C GLU A 487 -104.42 -33.54 -8.76
N HIS A 488 -103.40 -34.21 -8.23
CA HIS A 488 -103.41 -34.94 -6.95
C HIS A 488 -102.24 -34.51 -6.06
N SER A 489 -102.35 -34.68 -4.73
CA SER A 489 -101.28 -34.42 -3.75
C SER A 489 -100.80 -35.71 -3.06
N VAL A 490 -99.49 -35.87 -2.85
CA VAL A 490 -98.89 -37.03 -2.14
C VAL A 490 -97.98 -36.57 -0.99
N TYR A 491 -98.15 -37.17 0.20
CA TYR A 491 -97.32 -36.90 1.38
C TYR A 491 -96.11 -37.86 1.47
N ILE A 492 -94.90 -37.33 1.67
CA ILE A 492 -93.63 -38.09 1.64
C ILE A 492 -93.12 -38.48 3.05
N GLY A 493 -93.28 -37.59 4.05
CA GLY A 493 -92.87 -37.83 5.44
C GLY A 493 -91.40 -37.44 5.80
N PRO A 494 -91.07 -37.34 7.11
CA PRO A 494 -89.73 -36.99 7.58
C PRO A 494 -88.75 -38.19 7.56
N HIS A 495 -87.46 -37.92 7.39
CA HIS A 495 -86.37 -38.89 7.52
C HIS A 495 -85.08 -38.23 8.03
N GLY A 496 -84.03 -39.01 8.32
CA GLY A 496 -82.74 -38.51 8.84
C GLY A 496 -81.54 -39.26 8.29
N HIS A 497 -80.34 -38.78 8.65
CA HIS A 497 -79.05 -39.31 8.18
C HIS A 497 -78.07 -39.48 9.34
N VAL A 498 -77.14 -40.43 9.21
CA VAL A 498 -75.99 -40.57 10.11
C VAL A 498 -74.87 -39.67 9.61
N VAL A 499 -74.27 -38.89 10.51
CA VAL A 499 -73.10 -38.05 10.19
C VAL A 499 -71.91 -38.58 10.99
N ILE A 500 -70.83 -38.92 10.30
CA ILE A 500 -69.55 -39.34 10.87
C ILE A 500 -68.53 -38.25 10.54
N VAL A 501 -67.76 -37.82 11.55
CA VAL A 501 -66.63 -36.91 11.37
C VAL A 501 -65.37 -37.73 11.64
N ASP A 502 -64.61 -37.99 10.58
CA ASP A 502 -63.35 -38.73 10.68
C ASP A 502 -62.26 -37.89 11.36
N ALA A 503 -61.26 -38.56 11.92
CA ALA A 503 -60.13 -37.89 12.55
C ALA A 503 -59.28 -37.13 11.51
N ASP A 504 -58.91 -35.90 11.83
CA ASP A 504 -58.04 -35.05 11.02
C ASP A 504 -56.90 -34.46 11.86
N GLY A 505 -55.69 -34.47 11.32
CA GLY A 505 -54.48 -33.97 11.98
C GLY A 505 -53.25 -34.86 11.84
N ASN A 506 -52.14 -34.41 12.43
CA ASN A 506 -50.87 -35.12 12.49
C ASN A 506 -50.72 -35.92 13.79
N ALA A 507 -49.68 -36.75 13.88
CA ALA A 507 -49.38 -37.51 15.10
C ALA A 507 -49.02 -36.63 16.31
N GLU A 508 -48.50 -35.42 16.08
CA GLU A 508 -48.15 -34.44 17.12
C GLU A 508 -48.74 -33.06 16.78
N THR A 509 -49.17 -32.36 17.82
CA THR A 509 -49.58 -30.96 17.76
C THR A 509 -48.35 -30.07 17.79
N THR A 510 -47.99 -29.51 16.64
CA THR A 510 -46.75 -28.72 16.49
C THR A 510 -47.03 -27.24 16.23
N VAL A 511 -46.12 -26.40 16.70
CA VAL A 511 -45.94 -25.03 16.21
C VAL A 511 -44.74 -25.00 15.26
N ARG A 512 -44.60 -23.96 14.44
CA ARG A 512 -43.38 -23.80 13.63
C ARG A 512 -42.16 -23.82 14.55
N ASN A 513 -41.26 -24.77 14.31
CA ASN A 513 -40.07 -25.00 15.13
C ASN A 513 -38.87 -25.33 14.23
N ILE A 514 -37.67 -25.21 14.79
CA ILE A 514 -36.41 -25.60 14.17
C ILE A 514 -35.70 -26.54 15.15
N ALA A 515 -35.18 -27.66 14.66
CA ALA A 515 -34.48 -28.63 15.47
C ALA A 515 -33.07 -28.12 15.84
N PHE A 516 -32.78 -28.15 17.15
CA PHE A 516 -31.46 -27.92 17.73
C PHE A 516 -31.16 -29.05 18.70
N ASN A 517 -29.89 -29.40 18.86
CA ASN A 517 -29.43 -30.31 19.89
C ASN A 517 -29.35 -29.56 21.22
N TYR A 518 -30.14 -29.96 22.23
CA TYR A 518 -29.99 -29.39 23.56
C TYR A 518 -28.74 -29.96 24.24
N ILE A 519 -27.75 -29.10 24.49
CA ILE A 519 -26.52 -29.43 25.21
C ILE A 519 -26.49 -28.73 26.57
N VAL A 520 -25.68 -29.25 27.48
CA VAL A 520 -25.46 -28.68 28.81
C VAL A 520 -23.98 -28.60 29.12
N ARG A 521 -23.53 -27.49 29.73
CA ARG A 521 -22.14 -27.37 30.20
C ARG A 521 -21.95 -28.18 31.47
N LEU A 522 -20.86 -28.95 31.53
CA LEU A 522 -20.58 -29.88 32.62
C LEU A 522 -19.91 -29.22 33.84
N ALA A 523 -18.99 -28.28 33.63
CA ALA A 523 -18.22 -27.61 34.69
C ALA A 523 -18.22 -26.08 34.54
#